data_AF-A0A929F6Q3-F1
#
_entry.id   AF-A0A929F6Q3-F1
#
_cell.length_a   1.000
_cell.length_b   1.000
_cell.length_c   1.000
_cell.angle_alpha   90.00
_cell.angle_beta   90.00
_cell.angle_gamma   90.00
#
_symmetry.space_group_name_H-M   'P 1'
#
loop_
_entity.id
_entity.type
_entity.pdbx_description
1 polymer ?
#
loop_
_entity_poly.entity_id
_entity_poly.type
_entity_poly.pdbx_seq_one_letter_code
_entity_poly.pdbx_strand_id
1 'polypeptide(L)'
;ENDIRRLLAYHIISQVGYMVCGVGLGTEMSMNGTTAHAFCHILYKALLFMGVAAVIHVTGRRKLTELQGRNLYKKMPICLSLYMIGGFSISAVPLFNGFISKTMVVAAAGELHRPIIHLLLHLASIGTFLHTGLKLPYGTWFGRVPEGEKIEEEEIEATEPPLNMLIAMAMTAFLCILTGVYPKILYNILPYPVHYHPYTLYHVVGMMQLLLLTAVAFWLYIDKLGGEPTISVDTDWFYRKPGILLLWFVSNPMQDLRLRLQRFFTKMVASITSLSKNPILLPEITVRYFHLKIINRLYQASDIYNDKLDELKELESRLAAVKEMRYDENVYRRPVGLGVLIAIILLFLYGLIYFIKLR
;
A
#
# COMPACT_ATOMS: atom_id res chain seq x y z
N GLU A 1 15.19 8.91 -6.68
CA GLU A 1 14.31 9.49 -5.63
C GLU A 1 14.57 10.99 -5.51
N ASN A 2 13.50 11.77 -5.59
CA ASN A 2 13.50 13.24 -5.57
C ASN A 2 12.84 13.79 -4.29
N ASP A 3 12.00 13.01 -3.62
CA ASP A 3 11.37 13.44 -2.38
C ASP A 3 12.31 13.22 -1.17
N ILE A 4 12.58 14.29 -0.42
CA ILE A 4 13.51 14.28 0.71
C ILE A 4 13.04 13.40 1.87
N ARG A 5 11.73 13.31 2.11
CA ARG A 5 11.14 12.49 3.17
C ARG A 5 11.18 11.02 2.79
N ARG A 6 10.84 10.69 1.54
CA ARG A 6 10.88 9.34 1.00
C ARG A 6 12.30 8.79 0.93
N LEU A 7 13.27 9.63 0.55
CA LEU A 7 14.68 9.27 0.58
C LEU A 7 15.11 8.84 2.00
N LEU A 8 14.76 9.61 3.04
CA LEU A 8 15.05 9.22 4.43
C LEU A 8 14.33 7.93 4.87
N ALA A 9 13.12 7.69 4.37
CA ALA A 9 12.37 6.45 4.63
C ALA A 9 13.08 5.22 4.06
N TYR A 10 13.63 5.30 2.84
CA TYR A 10 14.48 4.22 2.28
C TYR A 10 15.67 3.91 3.18
N HIS A 11 16.27 4.94 3.78
CA HIS A 11 17.36 4.71 4.71
C HIS A 11 16.92 4.09 6.04
N ILE A 12 15.64 4.13 6.43
CA ILE A 12 15.17 3.35 7.57
C ILE A 12 15.28 1.86 7.23
N ILE A 13 14.78 1.47 6.05
CA ILE A 13 14.87 0.08 5.56
C ILE A 13 16.34 -0.37 5.51
N SER A 14 17.22 0.48 4.99
CA SER A 14 18.66 0.20 4.93
C SER A 14 19.26 -0.05 6.33
N GLN A 15 18.99 0.80 7.34
CA GLN A 15 19.55 0.62 8.68
C GLN A 15 18.90 -0.57 9.43
N VAL A 16 17.60 -0.81 9.24
CA VAL A 16 16.94 -2.03 9.74
C VAL A 16 17.56 -3.28 9.10
N GLY A 17 18.00 -3.20 7.84
CA GLY A 17 18.77 -4.26 7.19
C GLY A 17 20.06 -4.63 7.93
N TYR A 18 20.80 -3.65 8.48
CA TYR A 18 21.95 -3.93 9.35
C TYR A 18 21.54 -4.67 10.61
N MET A 19 20.41 -4.28 11.21
CA MET A 19 19.89 -4.93 12.42
C MET A 19 19.51 -6.38 12.15
N VAL A 20 18.75 -6.63 11.07
CA VAL A 20 18.35 -7.99 10.67
C VAL A 20 19.58 -8.84 10.35
N CYS A 21 20.56 -8.28 9.65
CA CYS A 21 21.82 -8.97 9.37
C CYS A 21 22.58 -9.29 10.67
N GLY A 22 22.66 -8.34 11.60
CA GLY A 22 23.32 -8.53 12.89
C GLY A 22 22.66 -9.60 13.76
N VAL A 23 21.31 -9.68 13.79
CA VAL A 23 20.59 -10.81 14.41
C VAL A 23 20.95 -12.11 13.71
N GLY A 24 20.97 -12.12 12.37
CA GLY A 24 21.29 -13.31 11.57
C GLY A 24 22.71 -13.85 11.76
N LEU A 25 23.68 -13.01 12.15
CA LEU A 25 25.04 -13.44 12.50
C LEU A 25 25.08 -14.21 13.84
N GLY A 26 24.19 -13.88 14.78
CA GLY A 26 23.94 -14.67 15.98
C GLY A 26 25.08 -14.75 17.01
N THR A 27 26.02 -13.80 17.03
CA THR A 27 27.07 -13.73 18.06
C THR A 27 26.72 -12.71 19.13
N GLU A 28 27.32 -12.81 20.31
CA GLU A 28 27.14 -11.81 21.37
C GLU A 28 27.51 -10.40 20.89
N MET A 29 28.61 -10.27 20.13
CA MET A 29 29.01 -9.00 19.51
C MET A 29 27.98 -8.49 18.50
N SER A 30 27.43 -9.35 17.63
CA SER A 30 26.46 -8.91 16.63
C SER A 30 25.11 -8.55 17.24
N MET A 31 24.71 -9.23 18.32
CA MET A 31 23.50 -8.92 19.09
C MET A 31 23.64 -7.60 19.87
N ASN A 32 24.80 -7.38 20.49
CA ASN A 32 25.15 -6.09 21.09
C ASN A 32 25.16 -4.98 20.06
N GLY A 33 25.81 -5.20 18.90
CA GLY A 33 25.87 -4.25 17.81
C GLY A 33 24.48 -3.91 17.26
N THR A 34 23.62 -4.91 17.09
CA THR A 34 22.23 -4.73 16.66
C THR A 34 21.44 -3.88 17.65
N THR A 35 21.53 -4.19 18.94
CA THR A 35 20.81 -3.48 20.00
C THR A 35 21.31 -2.04 20.13
N ALA A 36 22.63 -1.85 20.13
CA ALA A 36 23.27 -0.54 20.10
C ALA A 36 22.85 0.26 18.87
N HIS A 37 22.77 -0.40 17.71
CA HIS A 37 22.39 0.24 16.45
C HIS A 37 20.92 0.63 16.44
N ALA A 38 20.02 -0.19 16.98
CA ALA A 38 18.61 0.16 17.14
C ALA A 38 18.44 1.42 18.01
N PHE A 39 19.16 1.50 19.14
CA PHE A 39 19.13 2.67 20.01
C PHE A 39 19.67 3.93 19.31
N CYS A 40 20.87 3.85 18.73
CA CYS A 40 21.49 4.97 18.02
C CYS A 40 20.64 5.41 16.82
N HIS A 41 20.05 4.45 16.11
CA HIS A 41 19.19 4.66 14.95
C HIS A 41 18.00 5.53 15.25
N ILE A 42 17.32 5.29 16.38
CA ILE A 42 16.19 6.14 16.80
C ILE A 42 16.65 7.60 16.94
N LEU A 43 17.79 7.84 17.59
CA LEU A 43 18.31 9.20 17.80
C LEU A 43 18.64 9.90 16.50
N TYR A 44 19.55 9.34 15.68
CA TYR A 44 19.97 10.05 14.48
C TYR A 44 18.87 10.11 13.42
N LYS A 45 17.95 9.14 13.36
CA LYS A 45 16.78 9.24 12.47
C LYS A 45 15.82 10.31 12.90
N ALA A 46 15.50 10.41 14.19
CA ALA A 46 14.67 11.49 14.70
C ALA A 46 15.28 12.85 14.31
N LEU A 47 16.59 13.03 14.49
CA LEU A 47 17.30 14.24 14.09
C LEU A 47 17.22 14.53 12.58
N LEU A 48 17.47 13.53 11.73
CA LEU A 48 17.39 13.67 10.27
C LEU A 48 15.97 14.02 9.80
N PHE A 49 14.95 13.36 10.36
CA PHE A 49 13.55 13.66 10.05
C PHE A 49 13.13 15.03 10.55
N MET A 50 13.58 15.46 11.73
CA MET A 50 13.35 16.82 12.22
C MET A 50 14.00 17.86 11.32
N GLY A 51 15.23 17.64 10.85
CA GLY A 51 15.91 18.57 9.94
C GLY A 51 15.21 18.70 8.59
N VAL A 52 14.80 17.57 8.00
CA VAL A 52 13.99 17.59 6.76
C VAL A 52 12.60 18.20 7.00
N ALA A 53 11.96 17.89 8.12
CA ALA A 53 10.65 18.46 8.46
C ALA A 53 10.72 19.97 8.71
N ALA A 54 11.81 20.48 9.28
CA ALA A 54 12.05 21.91 9.43
C ALA A 54 12.14 22.61 8.07
N VAL A 55 12.85 22.01 7.10
CA VAL A 55 12.89 22.53 5.73
C VAL A 55 11.49 22.55 5.11
N ILE A 56 10.72 21.47 5.24
CA ILE A 56 9.35 21.41 4.70
C ILE A 56 8.45 22.43 5.40
N HIS A 57 8.59 22.62 6.70
CA HIS A 57 7.79 23.55 7.49
C HIS A 57 7.98 24.99 7.05
N VAL A 58 9.24 25.39 6.83
CA VAL A 58 9.60 26.75 6.44
C VAL A 58 9.39 27.00 4.95
N THR A 59 9.69 26.02 4.09
CA THR A 59 9.66 26.23 2.63
C THR A 59 8.35 25.80 1.98
N GLY A 60 7.55 24.95 2.63
CA GLY A 60 6.38 24.31 2.04
C GLY A 60 6.70 23.30 0.92
N ARG A 61 7.98 23.08 0.59
CA ARG A 61 8.44 22.22 -0.51
C ARG A 61 9.11 20.95 0.02
N ARG A 62 9.01 19.86 -0.74
CA ARG A 62 9.53 18.53 -0.36
C ARG A 62 10.41 17.86 -1.41
N LYS A 63 10.41 18.34 -2.65
CA LYS A 63 11.23 17.74 -3.71
C LYS A 63 12.57 18.43 -3.79
N LEU A 64 13.64 17.67 -4.03
CA LEU A 64 14.98 18.22 -4.24
C LEU A 64 14.99 19.21 -5.41
N THR A 65 14.32 18.87 -6.52
CA THR A 65 14.18 19.77 -7.68
C THR A 65 13.52 21.12 -7.34
N GLU A 66 12.70 21.18 -6.29
CA GLU A 66 12.05 22.42 -5.83
C GLU A 66 12.94 23.19 -4.83
N LEU A 67 13.91 22.55 -4.18
CA LEU A 67 14.73 23.15 -3.12
C LEU A 67 16.09 23.65 -3.65
N GLN A 68 16.58 23.04 -4.73
CA GLN A 68 17.81 23.44 -5.41
C GLN A 68 17.76 24.92 -5.88
N GLY A 69 18.90 25.60 -5.84
CA GLY A 69 19.07 26.99 -6.28
C GLY A 69 18.67 28.05 -5.25
N ARG A 70 18.07 27.66 -4.12
CA ARG A 70 17.50 28.60 -3.12
C ARG A 70 18.44 29.03 -1.99
N ASN A 71 19.70 28.57 -2.03
CA ASN A 71 20.75 28.92 -1.06
C ASN A 71 20.32 28.75 0.42
N LEU A 72 19.58 27.67 0.73
CA LEU A 72 19.05 27.46 2.09
C LEU A 72 20.17 27.35 3.14
N TYR A 73 21.40 26.97 2.76
CA TYR A 73 22.54 26.97 3.68
C TYR A 73 22.82 28.35 4.31
N LYS A 74 22.48 29.45 3.64
CA LYS A 74 22.60 30.82 4.19
C LYS A 74 21.41 31.21 5.05
N LYS A 75 20.23 30.71 4.70
CA LYS A 75 18.94 31.07 5.32
C LYS A 75 18.66 30.28 6.61
N MET A 76 19.13 29.03 6.68
CA MET A 76 18.92 28.10 7.81
C MET A 76 20.20 27.33 8.20
N PRO A 77 21.33 28.02 8.50
CA PRO A 77 22.61 27.37 8.82
C PRO A 77 22.62 26.50 10.09
N ILE A 78 21.84 26.85 11.12
CA ILE A 78 21.71 26.09 12.36
C ILE A 78 20.97 24.78 12.09
N CYS A 79 19.82 24.84 11.40
CA CYS A 79 19.09 23.66 10.98
C CYS A 79 19.98 22.71 10.16
N LEU A 80 20.75 23.25 9.20
CA LEU A 80 21.71 22.47 8.42
C LEU A 80 22.78 21.81 9.31
N SER A 81 23.38 22.56 10.23
CA SER A 81 24.45 22.05 11.12
C SER A 81 23.95 20.89 11.99
N LEU A 82 22.75 21.04 12.56
CA LEU A 82 22.09 20.01 13.34
C LEU A 82 21.71 18.79 12.50
N TYR A 83 21.20 19.00 11.27
CA TYR A 83 20.97 17.92 10.32
C TYR A 83 22.26 17.15 10.00
N MET A 84 23.37 17.86 9.78
CA MET A 84 24.66 17.24 9.45
C MET A 84 25.19 16.37 10.58
N ILE A 85 24.93 16.71 11.86
CA ILE A 85 25.23 15.81 12.99
C ILE A 85 24.50 14.47 12.82
N GLY A 86 23.21 14.49 12.47
CA GLY A 86 22.46 13.29 12.14
C GLY A 86 23.01 12.56 10.92
N GLY A 87 23.42 13.31 9.89
CA GLY A 87 24.04 12.79 8.66
C GLY A 87 25.36 12.07 8.92
N PHE A 88 26.20 12.63 9.78
CA PHE A 88 27.46 12.02 10.21
C PHE A 88 27.24 10.81 11.11
N SER A 89 26.24 10.88 12.01
CA SER A 89 25.81 9.73 12.81
C SER A 89 25.38 8.56 11.95
N ILE A 90 24.40 8.70 11.05
CA ILE A 90 23.92 7.56 10.23
C ILE A 90 25.03 7.00 9.32
N SER A 91 25.96 7.87 8.92
CA SER A 91 27.08 7.52 8.05
C SER A 91 28.26 6.92 8.81
N ALA A 92 28.16 6.74 10.13
CA ALA A 92 29.21 6.18 10.98
C ALA A 92 30.54 6.96 10.93
N VAL A 93 30.48 8.28 10.85
CA VAL A 93 31.68 9.12 11.01
C VAL A 93 32.23 8.95 12.43
N PRO A 94 33.57 8.81 12.63
CA PRO A 94 34.16 8.75 13.96
C PRO A 94 33.68 9.91 14.86
N LEU A 95 33.59 9.66 16.17
CA LEU A 95 33.01 10.56 17.20
C LEU A 95 31.48 10.62 17.25
N PHE A 96 30.78 9.99 16.30
CA PHE A 96 29.31 9.90 16.32
C PHE A 96 28.82 8.48 16.64
N ASN A 97 27.64 8.38 17.24
CA ASN A 97 27.09 7.13 17.75
C ASN A 97 26.84 6.02 16.71
N GLY A 98 26.65 6.36 15.44
CA GLY A 98 26.56 5.36 14.39
C GLY A 98 27.88 4.65 14.14
N PHE A 99 29.04 5.29 14.37
CA PHE A 99 30.34 4.62 14.33
C PHE A 99 30.38 3.53 15.40
N ILE A 100 30.05 3.88 16.64
CA ILE A 100 30.05 2.98 17.80
C ILE A 100 29.19 1.73 17.61
N SER A 101 28.02 1.87 16.99
CA SER A 101 27.04 0.80 16.86
C SER A 101 27.15 0.02 15.56
N LYS A 102 27.27 0.72 14.42
CA LYS A 102 27.24 0.10 13.09
C LYS A 102 28.51 -0.71 12.83
N THR A 103 29.68 -0.20 13.21
CA THR A 103 30.95 -0.92 12.98
C THR A 103 31.03 -2.19 13.80
N MET A 104 30.32 -2.30 14.93
CA MET A 104 30.26 -3.52 15.74
C MET A 104 29.60 -4.68 14.97
N VAL A 105 28.51 -4.42 14.23
CA VAL A 105 27.86 -5.43 13.38
C VAL A 105 28.76 -5.83 12.20
N VAL A 106 29.42 -4.84 11.59
CA VAL A 106 30.36 -5.05 10.49
C VAL A 106 31.56 -5.89 10.94
N ALA A 107 32.13 -5.57 12.10
CA ALA A 107 33.25 -6.30 12.70
C ALA A 107 32.87 -7.74 13.03
N ALA A 108 31.68 -7.98 13.59
CA ALA A 108 31.19 -9.33 13.86
C ALA A 108 31.11 -10.20 12.59
N ALA A 109 30.70 -9.63 11.44
CA ALA A 109 30.72 -10.34 10.17
C ALA A 109 32.14 -10.70 9.71
N GLY A 110 33.10 -9.81 9.97
CA GLY A 110 34.52 -10.02 9.71
C GLY A 110 35.14 -11.12 10.58
N GLU A 111 34.87 -11.12 11.88
CA GLU A 111 35.34 -12.12 12.84
C GLU A 111 34.78 -13.53 12.54
N LEU A 112 33.54 -13.60 12.05
CA LEU A 112 32.93 -14.86 11.60
C LEU A 112 33.41 -15.33 10.22
N HIS A 113 34.39 -14.65 9.62
CA HIS A 113 34.91 -14.95 8.29
C HIS A 113 33.80 -15.05 7.23
N ARG A 114 32.84 -14.11 7.25
CA ARG A 114 31.76 -14.01 6.25
C ARG A 114 32.05 -12.88 5.25
N PRO A 115 32.98 -13.06 4.30
CA PRO A 115 33.49 -11.98 3.46
C PRO A 115 32.40 -11.33 2.59
N ILE A 116 31.44 -12.11 2.09
CA ILE A 116 30.33 -11.59 1.28
C ILE A 116 29.45 -10.66 2.11
N ILE A 117 29.06 -11.09 3.32
CA ILE A 117 28.22 -10.29 4.23
C ILE A 117 28.99 -9.02 4.63
N HIS A 118 30.25 -9.18 5.01
CA HIS A 118 31.12 -8.08 5.41
C HIS A 118 31.26 -7.03 4.29
N LEU A 119 31.43 -7.47 3.04
CA LEU A 119 31.46 -6.60 1.86
C LEU A 119 30.12 -5.88 1.63
N LEU A 120 29.00 -6.60 1.67
CA LEU A 120 27.67 -6.02 1.48
C LEU A 120 27.34 -4.96 2.54
N LEU A 121 27.74 -5.19 3.80
CA LEU A 121 27.59 -4.21 4.87
C LEU A 121 28.46 -2.96 4.66
N HIS A 122 29.64 -3.09 4.05
CA HIS A 122 30.45 -1.93 3.64
C HIS A 122 29.83 -1.17 2.46
N LEU A 123 29.35 -1.88 1.44
CA LEU A 123 28.66 -1.27 0.30
C LEU A 123 27.41 -0.50 0.73
N ALA A 124 26.64 -1.07 1.67
CA ALA A 124 25.50 -0.37 2.27
C ALA A 124 25.94 0.87 3.07
N SER A 125 27.15 0.91 3.64
CA SER A 125 27.69 2.07 4.36
C SER A 125 28.06 3.18 3.39
N ILE A 126 28.70 2.82 2.27
CA ILE A 126 28.98 3.73 1.15
C ILE A 126 27.68 4.37 0.66
N GLY A 127 26.66 3.56 0.35
CA GLY A 127 25.35 4.04 -0.10
C GLY A 127 24.67 4.94 0.93
N THR A 128 24.79 4.62 2.22
CA THR A 128 24.24 5.44 3.31
C THR A 128 24.87 6.84 3.32
N PHE A 129 26.20 6.92 3.30
CA PHE A 129 26.91 8.21 3.32
C PHE A 129 26.70 9.01 2.03
N LEU A 130 26.80 8.34 0.88
CA LEU A 130 26.57 8.95 -0.43
C LEU A 130 25.21 9.64 -0.50
N HIS A 131 24.15 8.98 0.00
CA HIS A 131 22.80 9.54 -0.06
C HIS A 131 22.49 10.52 1.09
N THR A 132 22.63 10.09 2.35
CA THR A 132 22.17 10.92 3.50
C THR A 132 23.19 11.94 3.97
N GLY A 133 24.48 11.63 3.86
CA GLY A 133 25.56 12.52 4.27
C GLY A 133 25.97 13.52 3.20
N LEU A 134 25.76 13.20 1.91
CA LEU A 134 26.20 14.03 0.79
C LEU A 134 25.03 14.48 -0.11
N LYS A 135 24.38 13.57 -0.85
CA LYS A 135 23.36 13.92 -1.86
C LYS A 135 22.19 14.70 -1.29
N LEU A 136 21.60 14.24 -0.19
CA LEU A 136 20.43 14.86 0.44
C LEU A 136 20.76 16.28 0.96
N PRO A 137 21.82 16.50 1.77
CA PRO A 137 22.16 17.83 2.22
C PRO A 137 22.63 18.75 1.08
N TYR A 138 23.37 18.21 0.11
CA TYR A 138 23.76 18.96 -1.07
C TYR A 138 22.51 19.42 -1.84
N GLY A 139 21.65 18.52 -2.26
CA GLY A 139 20.47 18.87 -3.06
C GLY A 139 19.47 19.76 -2.32
N THR A 140 19.37 19.65 -1.00
CA THR A 140 18.44 20.45 -0.19
C THR A 140 18.99 21.85 0.11
N TRP A 141 20.25 21.97 0.55
CA TRP A 141 20.79 23.26 1.03
C TRP A 141 21.73 23.95 0.06
N PHE A 142 22.54 23.21 -0.70
CA PHE A 142 23.63 23.73 -1.54
C PHE A 142 23.38 23.60 -3.05
N GLY A 143 22.34 22.86 -3.44
CA GLY A 143 22.17 22.40 -4.80
C GLY A 143 22.02 23.56 -5.76
N ARG A 144 22.59 23.39 -6.96
CA ARG A 144 22.44 24.33 -8.06
C ARG A 144 21.32 23.86 -8.96
N VAL A 145 20.68 24.80 -9.64
CA VAL A 145 19.67 24.47 -10.65
C VAL A 145 20.41 23.99 -11.91
N PRO A 146 20.03 22.86 -12.50
CA PRO A 146 20.63 22.36 -13.73
C PRO A 146 20.60 23.41 -14.84
N GLU A 147 21.64 23.46 -15.68
CA GLU A 147 21.69 24.38 -16.82
C GLU A 147 20.48 24.16 -17.75
N GLY A 148 19.73 25.23 -18.01
CA GLY A 148 18.55 25.22 -18.90
C GLY A 148 17.21 25.06 -18.20
N GLU A 149 17.18 24.75 -16.90
CA GLU A 149 15.95 24.74 -16.11
C GLU A 149 15.70 26.12 -15.47
N LYS A 150 14.47 26.63 -15.58
CA LYS A 150 14.05 27.87 -14.91
C LYS A 150 13.63 27.54 -13.48
N ILE A 151 14.15 28.32 -12.53
CA ILE A 151 13.60 28.35 -11.17
C ILE A 151 12.21 28.98 -11.26
N GLU A 152 11.19 28.37 -10.66
CA GLU A 152 9.96 29.11 -10.36
C GLU A 152 10.35 30.33 -9.52
N GLU A 153 10.10 31.55 -10.04
CA GLU A 153 10.48 32.84 -9.43
C GLU A 153 9.83 33.11 -8.07
N GLU A 154 9.06 32.17 -7.53
CA GLU A 154 8.57 32.24 -6.16
C GLU A 154 9.74 32.29 -5.18
N GLU A 155 9.93 33.49 -4.64
CA GLU A 155 10.85 33.78 -3.56
C GLU A 155 10.34 33.08 -2.29
N ILE A 156 11.01 31.99 -1.90
CA ILE A 156 10.74 31.36 -0.62
C ILE A 156 11.41 32.20 0.48
N GLU A 157 10.59 32.80 1.33
CA GLU A 157 11.00 33.35 2.63
C GLU A 157 11.39 32.21 3.57
N ALA A 158 12.57 31.61 3.34
CA ALA A 158 13.13 30.65 4.26
C ALA A 158 13.89 31.35 5.37
N THR A 159 13.58 31.02 6.61
CA THR A 159 14.28 31.45 7.84
C THR A 159 14.54 30.22 8.71
N GLU A 160 15.31 30.36 9.78
CA GLU A 160 15.46 29.26 10.75
C GLU A 160 14.09 28.82 11.30
N PRO A 161 13.88 27.51 11.52
CA PRO A 161 12.65 27.02 12.14
C PRO A 161 12.53 27.56 13.58
N PRO A 162 11.32 27.53 14.17
CA PRO A 162 11.10 28.06 15.50
C PRO A 162 11.99 27.37 16.55
N LEU A 163 12.33 28.11 17.60
CA LEU A 163 13.33 27.72 18.60
C LEU A 163 13.03 26.36 19.26
N ASN A 164 11.75 26.02 19.46
CA ASN A 164 11.35 24.72 20.01
C ASN A 164 11.80 23.54 19.13
N MET A 165 11.73 23.66 17.80
CA MET A 165 12.23 22.64 16.87
C MET A 165 13.76 22.55 16.96
N LEU A 166 14.44 23.69 16.99
CA LEU A 166 15.91 23.73 17.12
C LEU A 166 16.40 23.11 18.43
N ILE A 167 15.73 23.37 19.55
CA ILE A 167 16.06 22.76 20.85
C ILE A 167 15.92 21.25 20.79
N ALA A 168 14.81 20.72 20.24
CA ALA A 168 14.62 19.28 20.10
C ALA A 168 15.70 18.63 19.22
N MET A 169 16.06 19.29 18.11
CA MET A 169 17.16 18.86 17.24
C MET A 169 18.50 18.90 17.98
N ALA A 170 18.81 19.98 18.70
CA ALA A 170 20.05 20.16 19.44
C ALA A 170 20.22 19.10 20.55
N MET A 171 19.15 18.78 21.29
CA MET A 171 19.17 17.71 22.29
C MET A 171 19.51 16.36 21.67
N THR A 172 18.88 16.03 20.55
CA THR A 172 19.12 14.75 19.87
C THR A 172 20.53 14.70 19.26
N ALA A 173 20.99 15.81 18.69
CA ALA A 173 22.34 15.97 18.16
C ALA A 173 23.40 15.81 19.26
N PHE A 174 23.16 16.41 20.44
CA PHE A 174 24.01 16.24 21.61
C PHE A 174 24.09 14.77 22.03
N LEU A 175 22.97 14.05 22.10
CA LEU A 175 22.97 12.62 22.45
C LEU A 175 23.73 11.77 21.42
N CYS A 176 23.61 12.11 20.13
CA CYS A 176 24.35 11.48 19.04
C CYS A 176 25.87 11.62 19.18
N ILE A 177 26.34 12.80 19.61
CA ILE A 177 27.77 13.07 19.85
C ILE A 177 28.21 12.43 21.17
N LEU A 178 27.44 12.60 22.25
CA LEU A 178 27.77 12.09 23.58
C LEU A 178 27.97 10.57 23.56
N THR A 179 27.03 9.84 22.96
CA THR A 179 27.13 8.38 22.85
C THR A 179 28.17 7.92 21.82
N GLY A 180 28.61 8.81 20.93
CA GLY A 180 29.75 8.60 20.05
C GLY A 180 31.09 8.74 20.76
N VAL A 181 31.31 9.87 21.43
CA VAL A 181 32.57 10.20 22.11
C VAL A 181 32.77 9.34 23.36
N TYR A 182 31.70 9.10 24.13
CA TYR A 182 31.75 8.31 25.36
C TYR A 182 30.84 7.06 25.27
N PRO A 183 31.26 6.03 24.50
CA PRO A 183 30.43 4.87 24.20
C PRO A 183 30.13 3.99 25.43
N LYS A 184 30.87 4.16 26.54
CA LYS A 184 30.68 3.39 27.76
C LYS A 184 29.27 3.52 28.34
N ILE A 185 28.62 4.67 28.19
CA ILE A 185 27.22 4.86 28.60
C ILE A 185 26.31 3.89 27.85
N LEU A 186 26.53 3.72 26.54
CA LEU A 186 25.77 2.79 25.73
C LEU A 186 26.16 1.34 26.02
N TYR A 187 27.46 1.04 26.14
CA TYR A 187 27.95 -0.33 26.34
C TYR A 187 27.52 -0.94 27.67
N ASN A 188 27.37 -0.14 28.73
CA ASN A 188 26.93 -0.61 30.04
C ASN A 188 25.47 -1.09 30.07
N ILE A 189 24.65 -0.71 29.08
CA ILE A 189 23.23 -1.09 28.99
C ILE A 189 22.97 -2.15 27.92
N LEU A 190 24.02 -2.68 27.28
CA LEU A 190 23.90 -3.72 26.25
C LEU A 190 23.67 -5.10 26.87
N PRO A 191 23.00 -6.02 26.14
CA PRO A 191 22.57 -7.31 26.68
C PRO A 191 23.71 -8.27 27.05
N TYR A 192 24.86 -8.18 26.37
CA TYR A 192 26.02 -9.05 26.60
C TYR A 192 27.26 -8.23 27.00
N PRO A 193 28.27 -8.84 27.66
CA PRO A 193 29.55 -8.19 27.92
C PRO A 193 30.21 -7.65 26.63
N VAL A 194 30.70 -6.41 26.67
CA VAL A 194 31.26 -5.73 25.50
C VAL A 194 32.78 -5.74 25.56
N HIS A 195 33.40 -6.51 24.66
CA HIS A 195 34.87 -6.52 24.44
C HIS A 195 35.29 -5.75 23.18
N TYR A 196 34.37 -5.00 22.59
CA TYR A 196 34.59 -4.27 21.35
C TYR A 196 35.20 -2.88 21.61
N HIS A 197 36.30 -2.58 20.92
CA HIS A 197 36.95 -1.27 20.95
C HIS A 197 36.75 -0.54 19.62
N PRO A 198 35.85 0.45 19.54
CA PRO A 198 35.53 1.14 18.29
C PRO A 198 36.68 2.01 17.79
N TYR A 199 37.44 2.62 18.69
CA TYR A 199 38.50 3.60 18.36
C TYR A 199 39.88 2.99 18.13
N THR A 200 39.95 1.75 17.63
CA THR A 200 41.25 1.22 17.18
C THR A 200 41.64 1.86 15.85
N LEU A 201 42.96 1.91 15.59
CA LEU A 201 43.50 2.51 14.38
C LEU A 201 42.91 1.87 13.11
N TYR A 202 42.71 0.55 13.11
CA TYR A 202 42.10 -0.19 12.00
C TYR A 202 40.68 0.30 11.67
N HIS A 203 39.79 0.40 12.67
CA HIS A 203 38.41 0.83 12.46
C HIS A 203 38.32 2.29 12.03
N VAL A 204 39.09 3.18 12.68
CA VAL A 204 39.07 4.61 12.37
C VAL A 204 39.61 4.87 10.96
N VAL A 205 40.76 4.29 10.61
CA VAL A 205 41.36 4.48 9.29
C VAL A 205 40.48 3.88 8.19
N GLY A 206 39.99 2.65 8.37
CA GLY A 206 39.13 1.99 7.38
C GLY A 206 37.85 2.78 7.13
N MET A 207 37.22 3.29 8.19
CA MET A 207 36.01 4.10 8.04
C MET A 207 36.30 5.46 7.38
N MET A 208 37.39 6.13 7.78
CA MET A 208 37.79 7.39 7.16
C MET A 208 38.12 7.22 5.67
N GLN A 209 38.81 6.14 5.28
CA GLN A 209 39.07 5.82 3.88
C GLN A 209 37.77 5.63 3.10
N LEU A 210 36.83 4.84 3.63
CA LEU A 210 35.53 4.62 3.01
C LEU A 210 34.77 5.94 2.82
N LEU A 211 34.72 6.79 3.85
CA LEU A 211 34.06 8.09 3.79
C LEU A 211 34.73 9.02 2.78
N LEU A 212 36.05 9.16 2.84
CA LEU A 212 36.81 10.04 1.94
C LEU A 212 36.65 9.61 0.48
N LEU A 213 36.80 8.32 0.17
CA LEU A 213 36.61 7.81 -1.20
C LEU A 213 35.18 7.99 -1.68
N THR A 214 34.20 7.78 -0.81
CA THR A 214 32.78 8.04 -1.15
C THR A 214 32.54 9.53 -1.42
N ALA A 215 33.15 10.43 -0.65
CA ALA A 215 33.06 11.87 -0.86
C ALA A 215 33.71 12.31 -2.18
N VAL A 216 34.89 11.77 -2.49
CA VAL A 216 35.56 12.00 -3.78
C VAL A 216 34.68 11.51 -4.92
N ALA A 217 34.15 10.29 -4.84
CA ALA A 217 33.24 9.74 -5.84
C ALA A 217 31.98 10.60 -6.00
N PHE A 218 31.39 11.07 -4.90
CA PHE A 218 30.24 11.97 -4.95
C PHE A 218 30.53 13.24 -5.75
N TRP A 219 31.65 13.93 -5.47
CA TRP A 219 32.01 15.15 -6.18
C TRP A 219 32.32 14.91 -7.67
N LEU A 220 32.95 13.78 -8.01
CA LEU A 220 33.21 13.40 -9.40
C LEU A 220 31.93 13.10 -10.20
N TYR A 221 30.88 12.63 -9.53
CA TYR A 221 29.62 12.23 -10.16
C TYR A 221 28.44 13.14 -9.83
N ILE A 222 28.69 14.34 -9.31
CA ILE A 222 27.64 15.20 -8.77
C ILE A 222 26.56 15.56 -9.80
N ASP A 223 26.97 15.77 -11.06
CA ASP A 223 26.06 16.09 -12.17
C ASP A 223 25.11 14.93 -12.51
N LYS A 224 25.49 13.69 -12.18
CA LYS A 224 24.67 12.48 -12.39
C LYS A 224 23.84 12.11 -11.16
N LEU A 225 24.08 12.74 -10.02
CA LEU A 225 23.47 12.40 -8.74
C LEU A 225 22.30 13.34 -8.37
N GLY A 226 21.81 14.15 -9.30
CA GLY A 226 20.65 15.02 -9.14
C GLY A 226 19.35 14.29 -8.74
N GLY A 227 18.34 15.07 -8.38
CA GLY A 227 16.97 14.58 -8.25
C GLY A 227 16.30 14.61 -9.61
N GLU A 228 15.90 13.46 -10.15
CA GLU A 228 15.11 13.43 -11.37
C GLU A 228 13.62 13.62 -11.03
N PRO A 229 12.83 14.36 -11.84
CA PRO A 229 11.39 14.53 -11.64
C PRO A 229 10.60 13.26 -12.02
N THR A 230 11.11 12.10 -11.64
CA THR A 230 10.54 10.78 -11.93
C THR A 230 9.92 10.17 -10.67
N ILE A 231 8.85 9.40 -10.87
CA ILE A 231 8.27 8.59 -9.79
C ILE A 231 9.17 7.37 -9.63
N SER A 232 9.86 7.26 -8.50
CA SER A 232 10.59 6.04 -8.16
C SER A 232 9.56 4.94 -7.85
N VAL A 233 9.44 3.94 -8.73
CA VAL A 233 8.63 2.75 -8.51
C VAL A 233 9.41 1.83 -7.57
N ASP A 234 8.80 1.45 -6.45
CA ASP A 234 9.42 0.56 -5.47
C ASP A 234 8.92 -0.87 -5.70
N THR A 235 9.20 -1.77 -4.77
CA THR A 235 8.52 -3.06 -4.58
C THR A 235 6.99 -2.96 -4.51
N ASP A 236 6.41 -1.75 -4.46
CA ASP A 236 4.98 -1.52 -4.51
C ASP A 236 4.32 -1.96 -5.82
N TRP A 237 5.08 -2.10 -6.90
CA TRP A 237 4.58 -2.71 -8.13
C TRP A 237 4.02 -4.12 -7.90
N PHE A 238 4.58 -4.87 -6.93
CA PHE A 238 4.21 -6.25 -6.63
C PHE A 238 2.76 -6.38 -6.16
N TYR A 239 2.26 -5.43 -5.36
CA TYR A 239 0.86 -5.41 -4.93
C TYR A 239 -0.03 -4.47 -5.75
N ARG A 240 0.52 -3.42 -6.37
CA ARG A 240 -0.23 -2.54 -7.27
C ARG A 240 -0.75 -3.28 -8.51
N LYS A 241 0.09 -4.11 -9.16
CA LYS A 241 -0.32 -4.82 -10.38
C LYS A 241 -1.48 -5.80 -10.14
N PRO A 242 -1.42 -6.69 -9.13
CA PRO A 242 -2.57 -7.53 -8.76
C PRO A 242 -3.76 -6.70 -8.26
N GLY A 243 -3.52 -5.58 -7.58
CA GLY A 243 -4.58 -4.67 -7.13
C GLY A 243 -5.43 -4.12 -8.28
N ILE A 244 -4.81 -3.77 -9.41
CA ILE A 244 -5.53 -3.34 -10.63
C ILE A 244 -6.41 -4.48 -11.16
N LEU A 245 -5.88 -5.71 -11.19
CA LEU A 245 -6.66 -6.89 -11.60
C LEU A 245 -7.84 -7.14 -10.66
N LEU A 246 -7.62 -7.01 -9.35
CA LEU A 246 -8.67 -7.16 -8.34
C LEU A 246 -9.75 -6.09 -8.47
N LEU A 247 -9.35 -4.83 -8.65
CA LEU A 247 -10.28 -3.72 -8.90
C LEU A 247 -11.11 -3.99 -10.16
N TRP A 248 -10.46 -4.39 -11.26
CA TRP A 248 -11.15 -4.75 -12.50
C TRP A 248 -12.15 -5.90 -12.29
N PHE A 249 -11.79 -6.92 -11.50
CA PHE A 249 -12.67 -8.05 -11.18
C PHE A 249 -13.88 -7.63 -10.32
N VAL A 250 -13.67 -6.76 -9.33
CA VAL A 250 -14.76 -6.26 -8.48
C VAL A 250 -15.69 -5.33 -9.27
N SER A 251 -15.14 -4.45 -10.11
CA SER A 251 -15.92 -3.45 -10.85
C SER A 251 -16.65 -4.01 -12.06
N ASN A 252 -16.19 -5.11 -12.65
CA ASN A 252 -16.78 -5.66 -13.88
C ASN A 252 -17.54 -6.97 -13.64
N PRO A 253 -16.90 -8.15 -13.54
CA PRO A 253 -17.63 -9.42 -13.46
C PRO A 253 -18.50 -9.53 -12.21
N MET A 254 -18.03 -9.05 -11.06
CA MET A 254 -18.84 -9.07 -9.83
C MET A 254 -20.04 -8.12 -9.90
N GLN A 255 -19.86 -6.93 -10.46
CA GLN A 255 -20.95 -5.98 -10.65
C GLN A 255 -21.99 -6.48 -11.68
N ASP A 256 -21.54 -7.09 -12.78
CA ASP A 256 -22.44 -7.68 -13.77
C ASP A 256 -23.21 -8.87 -13.18
N LEU A 257 -22.54 -9.75 -12.42
CA LEU A 257 -23.19 -10.84 -11.69
C LEU A 257 -24.25 -10.30 -10.72
N ARG A 258 -23.93 -9.26 -9.95
CA ARG A 258 -24.88 -8.61 -9.04
C ARG A 258 -26.11 -8.11 -9.78
N LEU A 259 -25.93 -7.41 -10.91
CA LEU A 259 -27.03 -6.89 -11.72
C LEU A 259 -27.87 -8.02 -12.33
N ARG A 260 -27.25 -9.11 -12.80
CA ARG A 260 -27.97 -10.29 -13.30
C ARG A 260 -28.81 -10.95 -12.21
N LEU A 261 -28.24 -11.16 -11.02
CA LEU A 261 -28.96 -11.71 -9.87
C LEU A 261 -30.12 -10.80 -9.46
N GLN A 262 -29.89 -9.49 -9.37
CA GLN A 262 -30.94 -8.52 -9.05
C GLN A 262 -32.09 -8.60 -10.05
N ARG A 263 -31.82 -8.58 -11.37
CA ARG A 263 -32.84 -8.73 -12.40
C ARG A 263 -33.59 -10.07 -12.30
N PHE A 264 -32.88 -11.15 -12.00
CA PHE A 264 -33.48 -12.47 -11.80
C PHE A 264 -34.48 -12.45 -10.63
N PHE A 265 -34.05 -11.96 -9.46
CA PHE A 265 -34.91 -11.87 -8.28
C PHE A 265 -36.10 -10.93 -8.50
N THR A 266 -35.91 -9.77 -9.14
CA THR A 266 -37.02 -8.87 -9.47
C THR A 266 -38.02 -9.53 -10.41
N LYS A 267 -37.57 -10.26 -11.43
CA LYS A 267 -38.46 -11.02 -12.33
C LYS A 267 -39.21 -12.12 -11.58
N MET A 268 -38.52 -12.85 -10.71
CA MET A 268 -39.11 -13.92 -9.91
C MET A 268 -40.20 -13.37 -8.98
N VAL A 269 -39.92 -12.29 -8.26
CA VAL A 269 -40.90 -11.60 -7.41
C VAL A 269 -42.08 -11.12 -8.24
N ALA A 270 -41.85 -10.47 -9.39
CA ALA A 270 -42.92 -10.02 -10.27
C ALA A 270 -43.80 -11.18 -10.77
N SER A 271 -43.20 -12.31 -11.12
CA SER A 271 -43.94 -13.54 -11.50
C SER A 271 -44.80 -14.05 -10.34
N ILE A 272 -44.25 -14.15 -9.14
CA ILE A 272 -44.99 -14.59 -7.94
C ILE A 272 -46.14 -13.61 -7.62
N THR A 273 -45.89 -12.30 -7.66
CA THR A 273 -46.93 -11.29 -7.45
C THR A 273 -48.02 -11.37 -8.52
N SER A 274 -47.66 -11.60 -9.78
CA SER A 274 -48.64 -11.78 -10.85
C SER A 274 -49.51 -13.01 -10.61
N LEU A 275 -48.89 -14.15 -10.25
CA LEU A 275 -49.59 -15.38 -9.91
C LEU A 275 -50.54 -15.19 -8.71
N SER A 276 -50.10 -14.45 -7.69
CA SER A 276 -50.90 -14.14 -6.51
C SER A 276 -52.11 -13.26 -6.79
N LYS A 277 -52.06 -12.40 -7.81
CA LYS A 277 -53.19 -11.53 -8.17
C LYS A 277 -54.37 -12.31 -8.77
N ASN A 278 -54.13 -13.45 -9.41
CA ASN A 278 -55.20 -14.31 -9.91
C ASN A 278 -54.73 -15.78 -10.00
N PRO A 279 -54.77 -16.52 -8.88
CA PRO A 279 -54.18 -17.86 -8.78
C PRO A 279 -54.90 -18.92 -9.63
N ILE A 280 -56.05 -18.62 -10.21
CA ILE A 280 -56.89 -19.57 -10.95
C ILE A 280 -56.80 -19.34 -12.47
N LEU A 281 -56.97 -18.10 -12.93
CA LEU A 281 -57.01 -17.80 -14.37
C LEU A 281 -55.61 -17.76 -15.01
N LEU A 282 -54.60 -17.27 -14.29
CA LEU A 282 -53.24 -17.15 -14.85
C LEU A 282 -52.61 -18.50 -15.20
N PRO A 283 -52.65 -19.53 -14.33
CA PRO A 283 -52.11 -20.86 -14.67
C PRO A 283 -52.85 -21.50 -15.84
N GLU A 284 -54.19 -21.40 -15.88
CA GLU A 284 -55.02 -21.98 -16.94
C GLU A 284 -54.67 -21.37 -18.31
N ILE A 285 -54.56 -20.03 -18.38
CA ILE A 285 -54.18 -19.31 -19.61
C ILE A 285 -52.71 -19.61 -19.97
N THR A 286 -51.80 -19.67 -19.00
CA THR A 286 -50.38 -19.93 -19.24
C THR A 286 -50.13 -21.34 -19.76
N VAL A 287 -50.79 -22.36 -19.20
CA VAL A 287 -50.69 -23.75 -19.68
C VAL A 287 -51.27 -23.87 -21.08
N ARG A 288 -52.42 -23.25 -21.35
CA ARG A 288 -53.04 -23.27 -22.68
C ARG A 288 -52.19 -22.53 -23.73
N TYR A 289 -51.57 -21.41 -23.36
CA TYR A 289 -50.59 -20.69 -24.16
C TYR A 289 -49.37 -21.54 -24.48
N PHE A 290 -48.76 -22.21 -23.49
CA PHE A 290 -47.61 -23.10 -23.72
C PHE A 290 -47.99 -24.30 -24.58
N HIS A 291 -49.16 -24.90 -24.34
CA HIS A 291 -49.64 -26.04 -25.12
C HIS A 291 -49.84 -25.66 -26.59
N LEU A 292 -50.51 -24.54 -26.86
CA LEU A 292 -50.69 -24.02 -28.21
C LEU A 292 -49.38 -23.60 -28.86
N LYS A 293 -48.45 -22.99 -28.11
CA LYS A 293 -47.12 -22.62 -28.63
C LYS A 293 -46.28 -23.84 -29.03
N ILE A 294 -46.36 -24.93 -28.27
CA ILE A 294 -45.71 -26.20 -28.61
C ILE A 294 -46.36 -26.81 -29.84
N ILE A 295 -47.69 -26.89 -29.88
CA ILE A 295 -48.43 -27.42 -31.03
C ILE A 295 -48.14 -26.59 -32.29
N ASN A 296 -48.15 -25.26 -32.18
CA ASN A 296 -47.87 -24.34 -33.28
C ASN A 296 -46.43 -24.51 -33.80
N ARG A 297 -45.47 -24.81 -32.92
CA ARG A 297 -44.08 -25.11 -33.31
C ARG A 297 -43.95 -26.47 -34.02
N LEU A 298 -44.81 -27.44 -33.71
CA LEU A 298 -44.80 -28.78 -34.31
C LEU A 298 -45.56 -28.84 -35.64
N TYR A 299 -46.61 -28.03 -35.82
CA TYR A 299 -47.49 -28.04 -37.00
C TYR A 299 -47.29 -26.81 -37.91
N GLN A 300 -46.04 -26.38 -38.09
CA GLN A 300 -45.65 -25.18 -38.84
C GLN A 300 -45.97 -25.19 -40.36
N ALA A 301 -46.48 -26.30 -40.91
CA ALA A 301 -46.67 -26.49 -42.36
C ALA A 301 -48.06 -27.02 -42.77
N SER A 302 -49.08 -26.94 -41.90
CA SER A 302 -50.46 -27.36 -42.20
C SER A 302 -51.43 -26.18 -42.20
N ASP A 303 -52.52 -26.22 -42.98
CA ASP A 303 -53.55 -25.15 -43.03
C ASP A 303 -54.20 -24.81 -41.66
N ILE A 304 -54.04 -25.71 -40.68
CA ILE A 304 -54.42 -25.52 -39.26
C ILE A 304 -53.56 -24.45 -38.55
N TYR A 305 -52.45 -24.01 -39.17
CA TYR A 305 -51.49 -23.05 -38.60
C TYR A 305 -52.09 -21.66 -38.37
N ASN A 306 -52.82 -21.12 -39.36
CA ASN A 306 -53.36 -19.76 -39.27
C ASN A 306 -54.42 -19.64 -38.16
N ASP A 307 -55.28 -20.66 -38.04
CA ASP A 307 -56.35 -20.70 -37.03
C ASP A 307 -55.78 -20.73 -35.59
N LYS A 308 -54.74 -21.56 -35.36
CA LYS A 308 -54.06 -21.63 -34.05
C LYS A 308 -53.19 -20.40 -33.76
N LEU A 309 -52.69 -19.72 -34.78
CA LEU A 309 -51.88 -18.51 -34.61
C LEU A 309 -52.73 -17.33 -34.12
N ASP A 310 -53.95 -17.18 -34.63
CA ASP A 310 -54.87 -16.15 -34.17
C ASP A 310 -55.40 -16.47 -32.76
N GLU A 311 -55.66 -17.74 -32.46
CA GLU A 311 -55.98 -18.20 -31.09
C GLU A 311 -54.83 -17.86 -30.10
N LEU A 312 -53.59 -17.99 -30.54
CA LEU A 312 -52.39 -17.64 -29.77
C LEU A 312 -52.29 -16.13 -29.50
N LYS A 313 -52.53 -15.29 -30.50
CA LYS A 313 -52.54 -13.83 -30.34
C LYS A 313 -53.66 -13.37 -29.41
N GLU A 314 -54.83 -13.98 -29.50
CA GLU A 314 -55.95 -13.70 -28.60
C GLU A 314 -55.59 -14.07 -27.16
N LEU A 315 -54.95 -15.24 -26.95
CA LEU A 315 -54.45 -15.66 -25.64
C LEU A 315 -53.35 -14.73 -25.09
N GLU A 316 -52.46 -14.20 -25.94
CA GLU A 316 -51.46 -13.20 -25.54
C GLU A 316 -52.11 -11.89 -25.08
N SER A 317 -53.12 -11.43 -25.81
CA SER A 317 -53.93 -10.27 -25.44
C SER A 317 -54.68 -10.49 -24.11
N ARG A 318 -55.31 -11.65 -23.93
CA ARG A 318 -55.99 -12.03 -22.68
C ARG A 318 -55.01 -12.13 -21.51
N LEU A 319 -53.81 -12.67 -21.72
CA LEU A 319 -52.78 -12.76 -20.68
C LEU A 319 -52.24 -11.37 -20.31
N ALA A 320 -52.13 -10.45 -21.26
CA ALA A 320 -51.79 -9.05 -20.99
C ALA A 320 -52.89 -8.34 -20.18
N ALA A 321 -54.16 -8.52 -20.55
CA ALA A 321 -55.30 -7.97 -19.83
C ALA A 321 -55.40 -8.51 -18.38
N VAL A 322 -55.14 -9.80 -18.17
CA VAL A 322 -55.16 -10.43 -16.82
C VAL A 322 -54.02 -9.92 -15.93
N LYS A 323 -52.88 -9.48 -16.48
CA LYS A 323 -51.81 -8.85 -15.70
C LYS A 323 -52.20 -7.47 -15.17
N GLU A 324 -53.13 -6.78 -15.83
CA GLU A 324 -53.60 -5.44 -15.48
C GLU A 324 -54.91 -5.42 -14.68
N MET A 325 -55.70 -6.49 -14.70
CA MET A 325 -56.94 -6.59 -13.92
C MET A 325 -56.68 -6.52 -12.41
N ARG A 326 -57.35 -5.57 -11.74
CA ARG A 326 -57.50 -5.54 -10.27
C ARG A 326 -58.66 -6.46 -9.87
N TYR A 327 -58.57 -7.07 -8.70
CA TYR A 327 -59.58 -8.00 -8.14
C TYR A 327 -60.99 -7.38 -8.28
N ASP A 328 -61.88 -8.03 -9.04
CA ASP A 328 -63.29 -7.65 -9.14
C ASP A 328 -64.15 -8.76 -8.52
N GLU A 329 -65.25 -8.38 -7.85
CA GLU A 329 -66.00 -9.21 -6.89
C GLU A 329 -66.78 -10.38 -7.54
N ASN A 330 -66.86 -10.44 -8.86
CA ASN A 330 -67.61 -11.47 -9.59
C ASN A 330 -66.70 -12.61 -10.09
N VAL A 331 -66.11 -13.34 -9.13
CA VAL A 331 -65.39 -14.59 -9.44
C VAL A 331 -66.40 -15.69 -9.78
N TYR A 332 -66.28 -16.29 -10.96
CA TYR A 332 -67.09 -17.43 -11.40
C TYR A 332 -67.03 -18.57 -10.38
N ARG A 333 -68.16 -18.82 -9.68
CA ARG A 333 -68.26 -19.86 -8.64
C ARG A 333 -68.19 -21.24 -9.27
N ARG A 334 -67.05 -21.92 -9.14
CA ARG A 334 -66.92 -23.34 -9.53
C ARG A 334 -67.56 -24.24 -8.46
N PRO A 335 -68.09 -25.42 -8.86
CA PRO A 335 -68.71 -26.35 -7.91
C PRO A 335 -67.71 -26.79 -6.85
N VAL A 336 -68.18 -26.92 -5.60
CA VAL A 336 -67.39 -27.24 -4.40
C VAL A 336 -66.52 -28.48 -4.60
N GLY A 337 -66.96 -29.45 -5.42
CA GLY A 337 -66.22 -30.66 -5.74
C GLY A 337 -64.83 -30.41 -6.36
N LEU A 338 -64.64 -29.34 -7.14
CA LEU A 338 -63.33 -29.01 -7.72
C LEU A 338 -62.35 -28.49 -6.65
N GLY A 339 -62.86 -27.71 -5.69
CA GLY A 339 -62.06 -27.23 -4.56
C GLY A 339 -61.60 -28.37 -3.66
N VAL A 340 -62.47 -29.34 -3.39
CA VAL A 340 -62.13 -30.56 -2.64
C VAL A 340 -61.10 -31.40 -3.39
N LEU A 341 -61.23 -31.58 -4.71
CA LEU A 341 -60.26 -32.31 -5.53
C LEU A 341 -58.86 -31.67 -5.48
N ILE A 342 -58.77 -30.35 -5.62
CA ILE A 342 -57.50 -29.61 -5.57
C ILE A 342 -56.87 -29.73 -4.17
N ALA A 343 -57.67 -29.59 -3.10
CA ALA A 343 -57.18 -29.76 -1.74
C ALA A 343 -56.64 -31.17 -1.48
N ILE A 344 -57.32 -32.22 -1.99
CA ILE A 344 -56.87 -33.60 -1.89
C ILE A 344 -55.54 -33.81 -2.65
N ILE A 345 -55.41 -33.28 -3.87
CA ILE A 345 -54.17 -33.36 -4.65
C ILE A 345 -53.01 -32.67 -3.93
N LEU A 346 -53.27 -31.50 -3.34
CA LEU A 346 -52.25 -30.73 -2.62
C LEU A 346 -51.82 -31.43 -1.33
N LEU A 347 -52.78 -31.98 -0.57
CA LEU A 347 -52.49 -32.79 0.62
C LEU A 347 -51.76 -34.10 0.26
N PHE A 348 -52.10 -34.73 -0.86
CA PHE A 348 -51.40 -35.91 -1.37
C PHE A 348 -49.94 -35.58 -1.75
N LEU A 349 -49.71 -34.50 -2.50
CA LEU A 349 -48.36 -34.05 -2.85
C LEU A 349 -47.54 -33.65 -1.62
N TYR A 350 -48.16 -32.97 -0.65
CA TYR A 350 -47.53 -32.64 0.62
C TYR A 350 -47.17 -33.91 1.41
N GLY A 351 -48.07 -34.89 1.46
CA GLY A 351 -47.83 -36.20 2.04
C GLY A 351 -46.67 -36.94 1.34
N LEU A 352 -46.61 -36.91 0.01
CA LEU A 352 -45.54 -37.52 -0.77
C LEU A 352 -44.17 -36.88 -0.47
N ILE A 353 -44.11 -35.54 -0.41
CA ILE A 353 -42.88 -34.80 -0.05
C ILE A 353 -42.47 -35.13 1.38
N TYR A 354 -43.42 -35.18 2.32
CA TYR A 354 -43.16 -35.56 3.70
C TYR A 354 -42.61 -36.99 3.81
N PHE A 355 -43.20 -37.94 3.07
CA PHE A 355 -42.78 -39.35 3.06
C PHE A 355 -41.39 -39.54 2.42
N ILE A 356 -41.08 -38.79 1.35
CA ILE A 356 -39.76 -38.78 0.70
C ILE A 356 -38.69 -38.18 1.61
N LYS A 357 -39.05 -37.23 2.49
CA LYS A 357 -38.13 -36.55 3.40
C LYS A 357 -37.90 -37.31 4.73
N LEU A 358 -38.75 -38.31 5.03
CA LEU A 358 -38.67 -39.17 6.22
C LEU A 358 -37.97 -40.52 5.97
N ARG A 359 -37.72 -40.86 4.69
CA ARG A 359 -36.70 -41.82 4.27
C ARG A 359 -35.38 -41.07 4.05
#